data_AF-A0A1G3ARP8-F1
#
_entry.id   AF-A0A1G3ARP8-F1
#
_cell.length_a   1.000
_cell.length_b   1.000
_cell.length_c   1.000
_cell.angle_alpha   90.00
_cell.angle_beta   90.00
_cell.angle_gamma   90.00
#
_symmetry.space_group_name_H-M   'P 1'
#
loop_
_entity.id
_entity.type
_entity.pdbx_description
1 polymer ?
#
loop_
_entity_poly.entity_id
_entity_poly.type
_entity_poly.pdbx_seq_one_letter_code
_entity_poly.pdbx_strand_id
1 'polypeptide(L)' 'MAKIKIDDKEYKVLDNLGWQPSAGVYAKEVQDGDRKRIIVKGRGQTLWRFWTPEDRLRG' A
#
# COMPACT_ATOMS: atom_id res chain seq x y z
N MET A 1 -14.96 -5.37 -6.85
CA MET A 1 -13.60 -5.45 -6.26
C MET A 1 -12.77 -4.31 -6.82
N ALA A 2 -12.11 -3.52 -5.97
CA ALA A 2 -11.31 -2.38 -6.40
C ALA A 2 -9.94 -2.82 -6.95
N LYS A 3 -9.44 -2.11 -7.96
CA LYS A 3 -8.07 -2.25 -8.46
C LYS A 3 -7.29 -0.99 -8.15
N ILE A 4 -5.97 -1.10 -8.11
CA ILE A 4 -5.07 0.02 -7.89
C ILE A 4 -3.88 -0.08 -8.81
N LYS A 5 -3.53 1.03 -9.46
CA LYS A 5 -2.34 1.11 -10.31
C LYS A 5 -1.15 1.56 -9.47
N ILE A 6 -0.07 0.80 -9.52
CA ILE A 6 1.23 1.12 -8.91
C ILE A 6 2.24 1.01 -10.04
N ASP A 7 2.94 2.12 -10.31
CA ASP A 7 3.75 2.30 -11.51
C ASP A 7 2.91 1.98 -12.76
N ASP A 8 3.30 1.00 -13.57
CA ASP A 8 2.56 0.55 -14.76
C ASP A 8 1.77 -0.75 -14.58
N LYS A 9 1.67 -1.27 -13.36
CA LYS A 9 0.96 -2.52 -13.08
C LYS A 9 -0.28 -2.28 -12.22
N GLU A 10 -1.37 -2.96 -12.57
CA GLU A 10 -2.59 -2.99 -11.79
C GLU A 10 -2.59 -4.16 -10.81
N TYR A 11 -3.03 -3.88 -9.58
CA TYR A 11 -3.13 -4.85 -8.52
C TYR A 11 -4.55 -4.91 -7.99
N LYS A 12 -5.02 -6.11 -7.66
CA LYS A 12 -6.33 -6.32 -7.06
C LYS A 12 -6.25 -5.97 -5.57
N VAL A 13 -7.06 -5.02 -5.12
CA VAL A 13 -7.18 -4.72 -3.69
C VAL A 13 -7.97 -5.83 -3.02
N LEU A 14 -7.36 -6.45 -2.02
CA LEU A 14 -7.97 -7.47 -1.18
C LEU A 14 -8.65 -6.82 0.01
N ASP A 15 -7.98 -5.87 0.67
CA ASP A 15 -8.48 -5.23 1.87
C ASP A 15 -8.01 -3.76 1.99
N ASN A 16 -8.81 -2.93 2.68
CA ASN A 16 -8.49 -1.53 2.97
C ASN A 16 -8.16 -1.38 4.47
N LEU A 17 -6.87 -1.29 4.78
CA LEU A 17 -6.39 -1.16 6.16
C LEU A 17 -6.49 0.27 6.71
N GLY A 18 -6.75 1.27 5.86
CA GLY A 18 -6.98 2.66 6.28
C GLY A 18 -5.71 3.39 6.71
N TRP A 19 -5.88 4.44 7.53
CA TRP A 19 -4.77 5.28 8.03
C TRP A 19 -4.05 4.60 9.19
N GLN A 20 -2.72 4.51 9.09
CA GLN A 20 -1.82 3.96 10.09
C GLN A 20 -1.05 5.10 10.76
N PRO A 21 -1.49 5.60 11.93
CA PRO A 21 -0.89 6.77 12.56
C PRO A 21 0.54 6.54 13.03
N SER A 22 0.88 5.30 13.40
CA SER A 22 2.24 4.91 13.83
C SER A 22 3.29 4.99 12.71
N ALA A 23 2.86 4.93 11.45
CA ALA A 23 3.75 4.99 10.30
C ALA A 23 3.47 6.23 9.41
N GLY A 24 2.49 7.06 9.76
CA GLY A 24 2.13 8.24 8.98
C GLY A 24 1.67 7.95 7.54
N VAL A 25 1.06 6.79 7.29
CA VAL A 25 0.67 6.34 5.94
C VAL A 25 -0.73 5.74 5.91
N TYR A 26 -1.39 5.77 4.75
CA TYR A 26 -2.52 4.89 4.46
C TYR A 26 -2.01 3.55 3.95
N ALA A 27 -2.62 2.45 4.36
CA ALA A 27 -2.26 1.11 3.95
C ALA A 27 -3.42 0.37 3.27
N LYS A 28 -3.11 -0.53 2.32
CA LYS A 28 -4.04 -1.49 1.73
C LYS A 28 -3.34 -2.82 1.49
N GLU A 29 -4.11 -3.91 1.51
CA GLU A 29 -3.64 -5.22 1.07
C GLU A 29 -3.99 -5.43 -0.41
N VAL A 30 -3.02 -5.89 -1.20
CA VAL A 30 -3.20 -6.23 -2.61
C VAL A 30 -2.71 -7.64 -2.93
N GLN A 31 -3.29 -8.23 -3.96
CA GLN A 31 -2.81 -9.47 -4.57
C GLN A 31 -1.74 -9.15 -5.63
N ASP A 32 -0.57 -9.77 -5.49
CA ASP A 32 0.54 -9.76 -6.47
C ASP A 32 0.91 -11.22 -6.80
N GLY A 33 0.36 -11.75 -7.90
CA GLY A 33 0.47 -13.17 -8.24
C GLY A 33 -0.19 -14.05 -7.18
N ASP A 34 0.52 -15.03 -6.64
CA ASP A 34 0.08 -15.89 -5.52
C ASP A 34 0.34 -15.28 -4.13
N ARG A 35 0.94 -14.09 -4.06
CA ARG A 35 1.32 -13.45 -2.80
C ARG A 35 0.41 -12.29 -2.46
N LYS A 36 0.19 -12.09 -1.16
CA LYS A 36 -0.41 -10.88 -0.61
C LYS A 36 0.70 -9.89 -0.26
N ARG A 37 0.52 -8.62 -0.61
CA ARG A 37 1.47 -7.55 -0.30
C ARG A 37 0.74 -6.34 0.25
N ILE A 38 1.42 -5.57 1.09
CA ILE A 38 0.91 -4.30 1.60
C ILE A 38 1.45 -3.17 0.74
N ILE A 39 0.57 -2.24 0.43
CA ILE A 39 0.90 -1.00 -0.26
C ILE A 39 0.57 0.17 0.66
N VAL A 40 1.36 1.22 0.56
CA VAL A 40 1.24 2.40 1.39
C VAL A 40 1.25 3.66 0.54
N LYS A 41 0.61 4.71 1.05
CA LYS A 41 0.78 6.09 0.57
C LYS A 41 0.93 7.04 1.74
N GLY A 42 1.80 8.03 1.62
CA GLY A 42 1.92 9.10 2.62
C GLY A 42 0.67 9.99 2.67
N ARG A 43 0.52 10.74 3.77
CA ARG A 43 -0.50 11.80 3.85
C ARG A 43 -0.22 12.86 2.79
N GLY A 44 -1.22 13.17 1.96
CA GLY A 44 -1.08 14.12 0.85
C GLY A 44 -0.41 13.55 -0.41
N GLN A 45 0.07 12.30 -0.39
CA GLN A 45 0.58 11.64 -1.59
C GLN A 45 -0.54 10.98 -2.37
N THR A 46 -0.46 11.08 -3.69
CA THR A 46 -1.38 10.44 -4.64
C THR A 46 -0.90 9.07 -5.08
N LEU A 47 0.42 8.86 -5.09
CA LEU A 47 1.06 7.63 -5.54
C LEU A 47 1.09 6.59 -4.41
N TRP A 48 0.68 5.38 -4.76
CA TRP A 48 0.82 4.20 -3.92
C TRP A 48 2.13 3.51 -4.26
N ARG A 49 2.78 2.94 -3.24
CA ARG A 49 3.99 2.13 -3.39
C ARG A 49 3.90 0.89 -2.50
N PHE A 50 4.73 -0.10 -2.75
CA PHE A 50 4.84 -1.23 -1.84
C PHE A 50 5.45 -0.80 -0.51
N TRP A 51 4.90 -1.33 0.58
CA TRP A 51 5.51 -1.19 1.90
C TRP A 51 6.82 -1.97 1.93
N THR A 52 7.89 -1.31 2.36
CA THR A 52 9.22 -1.90 2.52
C THR A 52 9.61 -1.92 4.01
N PRO A 53 10.52 -2.80 4.43
CA PRO A 53 11.01 -2.80 5.81
C PRO A 53 11.61 -1.45 6.24
N GLU A 54 12.18 -0.68 5.31
CA GLU A 54 12.73 0.65 5.58
C GLU A 54 11.66 1.67 6.00
N ASP A 55 10.41 1.49 5.56
CA ASP A 55 9.27 2.32 6.00
C ASP A 55 9.00 2.15 7.51
N ARG A 56 9.38 1.02 8.09
CA ARG A 56 9.26 0.79 9.55
C ARG A 56 10.28 1.61 10.34
N LEU A 57 11.43 1.94 9.76
CA LEU A 57 12.54 2.62 10.43
C LEU A 57 12.40 4.15 10.41
N ARG A 58 11.51 4.69 9.56
CA ARG A 58 11.26 6.13 9.42
C ARG A 58 10.05 6.63 10.23
N GLY A 59 9.36 5.74 10.94
CA GLY A 59 8.23 6.05 11.82
C GLY A 59 8.67 6.40 13.23
#